data_AF-A0A519HK20-F1
#
_entry.id   AF-A0A519HK20-F1
#
_cell.length_a   1.000
_cell.length_b   1.000
_cell.length_c   1.000
_cell.angle_alpha   90.00
_cell.angle_beta   90.00
_cell.angle_gamma   90.00
#
_symmetry.space_group_name_H-M   'P 1'
#
loop_
_entity.id
_entity.type
_entity.pdbx_description
1 polymer ?
#
loop_
_entity_poly.entity_id
_entity_poly.type
_entity_poly.pdbx_seq_one_letter_code
_entity_poly.pdbx_strand_id
1 'polypeptide(L)'
;MTATGPEPFSTALGRAVVGAIFFAFPLLMTMEMWELGFHMDRLRLLIFLGVGVGLIFGLAYYAGFREARGLVNDAIDTFAAIAIGFLVSVVLLAVFGVYTLDEPLSASVGKTALQAIPAALGAILARHQLTGAKTNEASAAPGSTYAGELFLMSAGALFVAFNVAPTEEMILISFQMDLLQTLVLGALSIALLHLVVFSLGFAGQEANEGQLRALAHFTVPGYAIALLVSLYVLWTFGRTDGLSPHEIVSTMIVLGFPAALGAALARLVV
;
A
#
# COMPACT_ATOMS: atom_id res chain seq x y z
N MET A 1 10.24 -35.70 -13.34
CA MET A 1 10.75 -34.73 -12.35
C MET A 1 11.80 -33.86 -13.02
N THR A 2 11.38 -32.79 -13.71
CA THR A 2 12.30 -31.77 -14.23
C THR A 2 12.46 -30.72 -13.16
N ALA A 3 13.64 -30.70 -12.52
CA ALA A 3 14.03 -29.62 -11.64
C ALA A 3 13.94 -28.29 -12.41
N THR A 4 13.01 -27.43 -12.05
CA THR A 4 12.95 -26.07 -12.58
C THR A 4 14.20 -25.33 -12.12
N GLY A 5 15.12 -25.08 -13.04
CA GLY A 5 16.29 -24.23 -12.78
C GLY A 5 15.88 -22.84 -12.29
N PRO A 6 16.81 -22.07 -11.69
CA PRO A 6 16.52 -20.73 -11.22
C PRO A 6 15.97 -19.85 -12.36
N GLU A 7 14.93 -19.08 -12.07
CA GLU A 7 14.33 -18.16 -13.04
C GLU A 7 15.40 -17.22 -13.64
N PRO A 8 15.40 -16.96 -14.96
CA PRO A 8 16.30 -15.99 -15.55
C PRO A 8 16.15 -14.61 -14.89
N PHE A 9 17.28 -14.01 -14.52
CA PHE A 9 17.32 -12.70 -13.87
C PHE A 9 16.53 -11.62 -14.65
N SER A 10 16.57 -11.66 -15.98
CA SER A 10 15.84 -10.74 -16.86
C SER A 10 14.33 -10.82 -16.69
N THR A 11 13.77 -12.02 -16.49
CA THR A 11 12.32 -12.21 -16.28
C THR A 11 11.90 -11.66 -14.91
N ALA A 12 12.68 -11.95 -13.87
CA ALA A 12 12.42 -11.44 -12.52
C ALA A 12 12.50 -9.90 -12.48
N LEU A 13 13.51 -9.32 -13.16
CA LEU A 13 13.65 -7.87 -13.30
C LEU A 13 12.49 -7.25 -14.06
N GLY A 14 12.09 -7.85 -15.20
CA GLY A 14 10.96 -7.38 -16.00
C GLY A 14 9.65 -7.34 -15.21
N ARG A 15 9.39 -8.38 -14.40
CA ARG A 15 8.22 -8.44 -13.50
C ARG A 15 8.24 -7.33 -12.45
N ALA A 16 9.39 -7.09 -11.84
CA ALA A 16 9.54 -6.03 -10.84
C ALA A 16 9.35 -4.64 -11.47
N VAL A 17 9.87 -4.38 -12.67
CA VAL A 17 9.66 -3.12 -13.39
C VAL A 17 8.18 -2.93 -13.75
N VAL A 18 7.53 -3.94 -14.32
CA VAL A 18 6.09 -3.87 -14.65
C VAL A 18 5.25 -3.66 -13.39
N GLY A 19 5.56 -4.35 -12.30
CA GLY A 19 4.94 -4.13 -11.00
C GLY A 19 5.10 -2.70 -10.51
N ALA A 20 6.32 -2.17 -10.57
CA ALA A 20 6.60 -0.79 -10.17
C ALA A 20 5.77 0.22 -10.96
N ILE A 21 5.70 0.06 -12.28
CA ILE A 21 4.92 0.93 -13.16
C ILE A 21 3.42 0.80 -12.84
N PHE A 22 2.89 -0.41 -12.77
CA PHE A 22 1.46 -0.65 -12.55
C PHE A 22 0.97 -0.14 -11.18
N PHE A 23 1.83 -0.14 -10.17
CA PHE A 23 1.46 0.36 -8.85
C PHE A 23 1.67 1.87 -8.72
N ALA A 24 2.68 2.43 -9.37
CA ALA A 24 2.99 3.84 -9.26
C ALA A 24 2.28 4.71 -10.30
N PHE A 25 1.70 4.15 -11.38
CA PHE A 25 1.16 4.97 -12.47
C PHE A 25 0.11 5.99 -12.02
N PRO A 26 -0.85 5.70 -11.09
CA PRO A 26 -1.85 6.71 -10.73
C PRO A 26 -1.18 7.92 -10.08
N LEU A 27 -0.18 7.66 -9.25
CA LEU A 27 0.58 8.69 -8.54
C LEU A 27 1.55 9.44 -9.45
N LEU A 28 2.21 8.71 -10.35
CA LEU A 28 3.11 9.28 -11.35
C LEU A 28 2.40 10.21 -12.34
N MET A 29 1.08 10.09 -12.48
CA MET A 29 0.28 10.82 -13.46
C MET A 29 -0.56 11.96 -12.85
N THR A 30 -0.40 12.26 -11.56
CA THR A 30 -1.15 13.32 -10.88
C THR A 30 -0.29 14.54 -10.60
N MET A 31 -0.79 15.72 -10.98
CA MET A 31 -0.13 17.01 -10.72
C MET A 31 0.10 17.22 -9.22
N GLU A 32 -0.88 16.86 -8.39
CA GLU A 32 -0.81 16.97 -6.92
C GLU A 32 0.44 16.30 -6.34
N MET A 33 0.77 15.10 -6.81
CA MET A 33 1.92 14.37 -6.32
C MET A 33 3.25 14.98 -6.79
N TRP A 34 3.27 15.61 -7.96
CA TRP A 34 4.44 16.34 -8.46
C TRP A 34 4.67 17.63 -7.69
N GLU A 35 3.61 18.36 -7.37
CA GLU A 35 3.67 19.61 -6.61
C GLU A 35 4.04 19.38 -5.14
N LEU A 36 3.58 18.27 -4.54
CA LEU A 36 4.01 17.84 -3.21
C LEU A 36 5.53 17.62 -3.16
N GLY A 37 6.16 17.17 -4.25
CA GLY A 37 7.62 17.06 -4.33
C GLY A 37 8.37 18.37 -4.14
N PHE A 38 7.70 19.52 -4.32
CA PHE A 38 8.26 20.85 -4.07
C PHE A 38 7.91 21.39 -2.68
N HIS A 39 6.67 21.22 -2.24
CA HIS A 39 6.14 21.89 -1.04
C HIS A 39 6.15 21.04 0.24
N MET A 40 6.35 19.74 0.13
CA MET A 40 6.26 18.84 1.27
C MET A 40 7.35 19.13 2.30
N ASP A 41 6.94 19.19 3.57
CA ASP A 41 7.86 19.32 4.68
C ASP A 41 8.88 18.16 4.69
N ARG A 42 10.15 18.49 4.97
CA ARG A 42 11.26 17.54 4.89
C ARG A 42 11.16 16.43 5.93
N LEU A 43 10.61 16.74 7.10
CA LEU A 43 10.41 15.73 8.15
C LEU A 43 9.31 14.75 7.74
N ARG A 44 8.21 15.24 7.14
CA ARG A 44 7.17 14.37 6.58
C ARG A 44 7.71 13.47 5.47
N LEU A 45 8.53 14.01 4.56
CA LEU A 45 9.17 13.20 3.51
C LEU A 45 10.10 12.13 4.10
N LEU A 46 10.89 12.47 5.11
CA LEU A 46 11.78 11.52 5.78
C LEU A 46 10.99 10.40 6.48
N ILE A 47 9.91 10.76 7.19
CA ILE A 47 9.00 9.78 7.83
C ILE A 47 8.36 8.90 6.77
N PHE A 48 7.86 9.49 5.67
CA PHE A 48 7.27 8.76 4.55
C PHE A 48 8.23 7.71 3.97
N LEU A 49 9.48 8.11 3.70
CA LEU A 49 10.51 7.20 3.23
C LEU A 49 10.80 6.10 4.27
N GLY A 50 10.95 6.46 5.55
CA GLY A 50 11.21 5.50 6.62
C GLY A 50 10.10 4.46 6.78
N VAL A 51 8.85 4.90 6.79
CA VAL A 51 7.67 4.02 6.84
C VAL A 51 7.59 3.17 5.57
N GLY A 52 7.84 3.76 4.40
CA GLY A 52 7.86 3.05 3.12
C GLY A 52 8.90 1.92 3.09
N VAL A 53 10.13 2.20 3.53
CA VAL A 53 11.20 1.20 3.66
C VAL A 53 10.78 0.08 4.62
N GLY A 54 10.25 0.44 5.79
CA GLY A 54 9.76 -0.53 6.77
C GLY A 54 8.63 -1.41 6.23
N LEU A 55 7.73 -0.83 5.44
CA LEU A 55 6.63 -1.55 4.80
C LEU A 55 7.13 -2.52 3.73
N ILE A 56 8.06 -2.09 2.87
CA ILE A 56 8.64 -2.95 1.82
C ILE A 56 9.41 -4.11 2.48
N PHE A 57 10.18 -3.83 3.53
CA PHE A 57 10.87 -4.87 4.30
C PHE A 57 9.91 -5.84 4.96
N GLY A 58 8.85 -5.32 5.60
CA GLY A 58 7.83 -6.17 6.20
C GLY A 58 7.09 -7.02 5.16
N LEU A 59 6.85 -6.51 3.95
CA LEU A 59 6.31 -7.30 2.84
C LEU A 59 7.29 -8.38 2.40
N ALA A 60 8.59 -8.09 2.30
CA ALA A 60 9.60 -9.11 2.03
C ALA A 60 9.56 -10.24 3.07
N TYR A 61 9.43 -9.86 4.35
CA TYR A 61 9.42 -10.76 5.50
C TYR A 61 8.12 -11.59 5.62
N TYR A 62 6.95 -10.96 5.56
CA TYR A 62 5.65 -11.60 5.76
C TYR A 62 5.05 -12.20 4.48
N ALA A 63 5.31 -11.63 3.31
CA ALA A 63 4.85 -12.18 2.02
C ALA A 63 5.93 -13.04 1.33
N GLY A 64 7.11 -13.18 1.93
CA GLY A 64 8.16 -14.09 1.51
C GLY A 64 7.80 -15.54 1.81
N PHE A 65 6.91 -16.14 1.01
CA PHE A 65 6.45 -17.53 1.08
C PHE A 65 7.54 -18.59 0.79
N ARG A 66 8.67 -18.56 1.49
CA ARG A 66 9.67 -19.64 1.44
C ARG A 66 10.25 -19.91 2.81
N GLU A 67 10.17 -21.15 3.24
CA GLU A 67 10.98 -21.67 4.35
C GLU A 67 12.47 -21.38 4.07
N ALA A 68 13.12 -20.75 5.05
CA ALA A 68 14.57 -20.51 5.12
C ALA A 68 15.17 -19.44 4.19
N ARG A 69 14.75 -18.17 4.32
CA ARG A 69 15.63 -17.03 3.98
C ARG A 69 15.75 -16.11 5.18
N GLY A 70 16.99 -15.84 5.61
CA GLY A 70 17.27 -14.96 6.74
C GLY A 70 17.12 -13.48 6.37
N LEU A 71 17.09 -12.62 7.39
CA LEU A 71 16.86 -11.17 7.32
C LEU A 71 17.72 -10.43 6.27
N VAL A 72 18.91 -10.97 5.94
CA VAL A 72 19.80 -10.41 4.92
C VAL A 72 19.18 -10.47 3.52
N ASN A 73 18.51 -11.57 3.19
CA ASN A 73 17.88 -11.72 1.88
C ASN A 73 16.67 -10.79 1.74
N ASP A 74 15.87 -10.65 2.80
CA ASP A 74 14.74 -9.73 2.84
C ASP A 74 15.20 -8.28 2.69
N ALA A 75 16.33 -7.93 3.31
CA ALA A 75 16.96 -6.63 3.14
C ALA A 75 17.44 -6.42 1.70
N ILE A 76 18.09 -7.42 1.09
CA ILE A 76 18.53 -7.34 -0.32
C ILE A 76 17.34 -7.16 -1.26
N ASP A 77 16.26 -7.91 -1.06
CA ASP A 77 15.05 -7.81 -1.88
C ASP A 77 14.37 -6.44 -1.70
N THR A 78 14.37 -5.91 -0.47
CA THR A 78 13.90 -4.54 -0.16
C THR A 78 14.72 -3.48 -0.88
N PHE A 79 16.05 -3.53 -0.78
CA PHE A 79 16.92 -2.56 -1.45
C PHE A 79 16.83 -2.66 -2.97
N ALA A 80 16.68 -3.87 -3.52
CA ALA A 80 16.48 -4.08 -4.95
C ALA A 80 15.14 -3.47 -5.41
N ALA A 81 14.06 -3.67 -4.67
CA ALA A 81 12.76 -3.08 -4.96
C ALA A 81 12.80 -1.54 -4.90
N ILE A 82 13.46 -0.98 -3.89
CA ILE A 82 13.66 0.47 -3.75
C ILE A 82 14.47 1.02 -4.93
N ALA A 83 15.57 0.36 -5.29
CA ALA A 83 16.40 0.78 -6.42
C ALA A 83 15.60 0.80 -7.74
N ILE A 84 14.78 -0.23 -7.97
CA ILE A 84 13.87 -0.29 -9.12
C ILE A 84 12.83 0.84 -9.04
N GLY A 85 12.26 1.09 -7.87
CA GLY A 85 11.29 2.16 -7.65
C GLY A 85 11.85 3.54 -7.98
N PHE A 86 13.06 3.85 -7.51
CA PHE A 86 13.79 5.07 -7.86
C PHE A 86 14.07 5.15 -9.37
N LEU A 87 14.61 4.08 -9.97
CA LEU A 87 14.92 4.07 -11.39
C LEU A 87 13.68 4.31 -12.26
N VAL A 88 12.59 3.59 -11.99
CA VAL A 88 11.32 3.75 -12.71
C VAL A 88 10.77 5.16 -12.52
N SER A 89 10.81 5.70 -11.30
CA SER A 89 10.35 7.05 -11.01
C SER A 89 11.15 8.11 -11.78
N VAL A 90 12.49 8.03 -11.76
CA VAL A 90 13.35 8.95 -12.51
C VAL A 90 13.06 8.88 -14.01
N VAL A 91 13.01 7.67 -14.56
CA VAL A 91 12.79 7.48 -16.00
C VAL A 91 11.42 8.02 -16.42
N LEU A 92 10.35 7.66 -15.70
CA LEU A 92 9.00 8.07 -16.08
C LEU A 92 8.76 9.56 -15.87
N LEU A 93 9.22 10.15 -14.76
CA LEU A 93 9.11 11.60 -14.56
C LEU A 93 9.90 12.39 -15.61
N ALA A 94 11.05 11.89 -16.05
CA ALA A 94 11.81 12.48 -17.14
C ALA A 94 11.08 12.36 -18.49
N VAL A 95 10.54 11.18 -18.81
CA VAL A 95 9.77 10.94 -20.05
C VAL A 95 8.50 11.78 -20.10
N PHE A 96 7.81 11.96 -18.97
CA PHE A 96 6.64 12.82 -18.86
C PHE A 96 6.97 14.32 -18.89
N GLY A 97 8.25 14.69 -18.85
CA GLY A 97 8.67 16.09 -18.84
C GLY A 97 8.34 16.82 -17.53
N VAL A 98 8.23 16.09 -16.42
CA VAL A 98 7.89 16.66 -15.10
C VAL A 98 9.10 17.36 -14.46
N TYR A 99 10.32 16.98 -14.85
CA TYR A 99 11.52 17.72 -14.47
C TYR A 99 11.68 18.96 -15.34
N THR A 100 11.85 20.09 -14.67
CA THR A 100 12.17 21.37 -15.32
C THR A 100 13.63 21.72 -15.04
N LEU A 101 14.27 22.48 -15.94
CA LEU A 101 15.67 22.92 -15.72
C LEU A 101 15.76 24.11 -14.76
N ASP A 102 14.64 24.83 -14.57
CA ASP A 102 14.57 26.03 -13.77
C ASP A 102 14.25 25.73 -12.29
N GLU A 103 13.90 24.48 -11.95
CA GLU A 103 13.61 24.08 -10.57
C GLU A 103 14.89 23.71 -9.79
N PRO A 104 14.93 23.97 -8.47
CA PRO A 104 16.03 23.51 -7.64
C PRO A 104 16.07 21.99 -7.59
N LEU A 105 17.27 21.40 -7.58
CA LEU A 105 17.51 19.95 -7.49
C LEU A 105 16.73 19.28 -6.34
N SER A 106 16.49 19.98 -5.23
CA SER A 106 15.70 19.47 -4.11
C SER A 106 14.27 19.11 -4.51
N ALA A 107 13.66 19.86 -5.45
CA ALA A 107 12.31 19.58 -5.95
C ALA A 107 12.30 18.31 -6.81
N SER A 108 13.27 18.15 -7.71
CA SER A 108 13.38 16.93 -8.53
C SER A 108 13.64 15.69 -7.66
N VAL A 109 14.45 15.82 -6.61
CA VAL A 109 14.68 14.76 -5.62
C VAL A 109 13.41 14.46 -4.82
N GLY A 110 12.67 15.47 -4.38
CA GLY A 110 11.39 15.29 -3.67
C GLY A 110 10.35 14.58 -4.51
N LYS A 111 10.17 15.01 -5.77
CA LYS A 111 9.32 14.34 -6.77
C LYS A 111 9.72 12.87 -6.93
N THR A 112 11.01 12.60 -7.12
CA THR A 112 11.49 11.21 -7.27
C THR A 112 11.21 10.37 -6.02
N ALA A 113 11.55 10.89 -4.84
CA ALA A 113 11.44 10.18 -3.58
C ALA A 113 9.98 9.80 -3.24
N LEU A 114 9.05 10.69 -3.54
CA LEU A 114 7.61 10.45 -3.37
C LEU A 114 7.12 9.26 -4.21
N GLN A 115 7.60 9.13 -5.45
CA GLN A 115 7.16 8.06 -6.35
C GLN A 115 7.92 6.75 -6.19
N ALA A 116 9.13 6.81 -5.65
CA ALA A 116 9.96 5.65 -5.44
C ALA A 116 9.31 4.63 -4.49
N ILE A 117 8.59 5.07 -3.46
CA ILE A 117 7.97 4.16 -2.48
C ILE A 117 6.80 3.36 -3.10
N PRO A 118 5.76 3.97 -3.71
CA PRO A 118 4.72 3.23 -4.42
C PRO A 118 5.28 2.32 -5.52
N ALA A 119 6.29 2.79 -6.26
CA ALA A 119 6.94 2.00 -7.30
C ALA A 119 7.68 0.79 -6.71
N ALA A 120 8.39 0.95 -5.59
CA ALA A 120 9.06 -0.14 -4.92
C ALA A 120 8.07 -1.16 -4.33
N LEU A 121 6.92 -0.70 -3.81
CA LEU A 121 5.83 -1.59 -3.37
C LEU A 121 5.31 -2.45 -4.52
N GLY A 122 5.09 -1.87 -5.69
CA GLY A 122 4.74 -2.62 -6.88
C GLY A 122 5.81 -3.62 -7.32
N ALA A 123 7.08 -3.21 -7.26
CA ALA A 123 8.20 -4.05 -7.64
C ALA A 123 8.28 -5.33 -6.80
N ILE A 124 8.15 -5.19 -5.48
CA ILE A 124 8.21 -6.33 -4.57
C ILE A 124 6.97 -7.22 -4.72
N LEU A 125 5.76 -6.64 -4.75
CA LEU A 125 4.51 -7.40 -4.85
C LEU A 125 4.42 -8.21 -6.15
N ALA A 126 4.78 -7.63 -7.30
CA ALA A 126 4.77 -8.34 -8.57
C ALA A 126 5.76 -9.51 -8.60
N ARG A 127 6.91 -9.35 -7.94
CA ARG A 127 7.90 -10.42 -7.82
C ARG A 127 7.37 -11.59 -7.00
N HIS A 128 6.66 -11.33 -5.90
CA HIS A 128 6.08 -12.40 -5.08
C HIS A 128 4.90 -13.09 -5.78
N GLN A 129 3.94 -12.33 -6.33
CA GLN A 129 2.73 -12.89 -6.94
C GLN A 129 3.00 -13.72 -8.21
N LEU A 130 3.90 -13.25 -9.07
CA LEU A 130 4.20 -13.93 -10.34
C LEU A 130 5.19 -15.11 -10.17
N THR A 131 5.83 -15.21 -9.01
CA THR A 131 6.68 -16.35 -8.64
C THR A 131 5.85 -17.44 -7.94
N GLY A 132 4.93 -17.07 -7.04
CA GLY A 132 4.01 -18.01 -6.37
C GLY A 132 3.11 -18.79 -7.33
N ALA A 133 2.70 -18.17 -8.46
CA ALA A 133 1.90 -18.84 -9.49
C ALA A 133 2.60 -20.02 -10.21
N LYS A 134 3.91 -20.22 -10.03
CA LYS A 134 4.66 -21.34 -10.65
C LYS A 134 4.87 -22.54 -9.72
N THR A 135 4.72 -22.36 -8.42
CA THR A 135 4.75 -23.45 -7.43
C THR A 135 3.32 -23.87 -7.13
N ASN A 136 2.79 -24.72 -8.00
CA ASN A 136 1.46 -25.32 -7.88
C ASN A 136 1.46 -26.44 -6.81
N GLU A 137 1.92 -26.11 -5.61
CA GLU A 137 1.63 -26.86 -4.40
C GLU A 137 0.99 -25.87 -3.44
N ALA A 138 -0.32 -26.05 -3.25
CA ALA A 138 -1.09 -25.48 -2.16
C ALA A 138 -0.59 -26.05 -0.82
N SER A 139 0.69 -25.81 -0.51
CA SER A 139 1.16 -25.82 0.86
C SER A 139 0.61 -24.54 1.45
N ALA A 140 -0.53 -24.67 2.15
CA ALA A 140 -1.04 -23.66 3.05
C ALA A 140 0.17 -23.04 3.78
N ALA A 141 0.38 -21.74 3.60
CA ALA A 141 1.45 -21.04 4.28
C ALA A 141 1.39 -21.42 5.77
N PRO A 142 2.49 -21.88 6.39
CA PRO A 142 2.48 -22.21 7.81
C PRO A 142 2.09 -20.96 8.59
N GLY A 143 0.85 -20.93 9.08
CA GLY A 143 0.23 -19.93 9.95
C GLY A 143 0.75 -18.49 9.78
N SER A 144 0.07 -17.67 8.98
CA SER A 144 0.18 -16.22 9.14
C SER A 144 -0.08 -15.91 10.61
N THR A 145 0.94 -15.45 11.32
CA THR A 145 0.74 -14.99 12.69
C THR A 145 -0.29 -13.87 12.64
N TYR A 146 -1.14 -13.74 13.66
CA TYR A 146 -2.12 -12.65 13.74
C TYR A 146 -1.49 -11.28 13.43
N ALA A 147 -0.25 -11.05 13.89
CA ALA A 147 0.53 -9.84 13.57
C ALA A 147 0.86 -9.70 12.07
N GLY A 148 1.18 -10.79 11.37
CA GLY A 148 1.41 -10.81 9.93
C GLY A 148 0.13 -10.49 9.14
N GLU A 149 -1.02 -11.00 9.58
CA GLU A 149 -2.31 -10.66 8.95
C GLU A 149 -2.63 -9.17 9.12
N LEU A 150 -2.52 -8.62 10.33
CA LEU A 150 -2.73 -7.19 10.57
C LEU A 150 -1.71 -6.32 9.80
N PHE A 151 -0.47 -6.78 9.66
CA PHE A 151 0.54 -6.11 8.84
C PHE A 151 0.12 -6.07 7.36
N LEU A 152 -0.33 -7.21 6.81
CA LEU A 152 -0.80 -7.29 5.42
C LEU A 152 -2.04 -6.42 5.19
N MET A 153 -2.96 -6.38 6.15
CA MET A 153 -4.10 -5.44 6.12
C MET A 153 -3.62 -3.98 6.09
N SER A 154 -2.61 -3.64 6.88
CA SER A 154 -2.00 -2.30 6.87
C SER A 154 -1.37 -1.97 5.52
N ALA A 155 -0.65 -2.91 4.92
CA ALA A 155 -0.04 -2.76 3.60
C ALA A 155 -1.09 -2.58 2.50
N GLY A 156 -2.17 -3.38 2.53
CA GLY A 156 -3.29 -3.25 1.61
C GLY A 156 -4.03 -1.93 1.73
N ALA A 157 -4.33 -1.50 2.95
CA ALA A 157 -4.93 -0.19 3.22
C ALA A 157 -4.07 0.94 2.69
N LEU A 158 -2.77 0.91 2.99
CA LEU A 158 -1.83 1.94 2.59
C LEU A 158 -1.66 1.99 1.07
N PHE A 159 -1.62 0.82 0.42
CA PHE A 159 -1.57 0.73 -1.03
C PHE A 159 -2.77 1.41 -1.70
N VAL A 160 -3.98 1.09 -1.28
CA VAL A 160 -5.18 1.71 -1.88
C VAL A 160 -5.27 3.19 -1.51
N ALA A 161 -5.03 3.55 -0.25
CA ALA A 161 -5.08 4.92 0.22
C ALA A 161 -4.11 5.83 -0.54
N PHE A 162 -2.89 5.37 -0.83
CA PHE A 162 -1.89 6.18 -1.53
C PHE A 162 -2.33 6.65 -2.91
N ASN A 163 -3.16 5.89 -3.63
CA ASN A 163 -3.55 6.26 -4.99
C ASN A 163 -4.53 7.44 -5.03
N VAL A 164 -5.13 7.81 -3.89
CA VAL A 164 -6.20 8.81 -3.83
C VAL A 164 -5.92 9.87 -2.76
N ALA A 165 -5.21 9.54 -1.68
CA ALA A 165 -4.95 10.47 -0.59
C ALA A 165 -4.17 11.74 -0.95
N PRO A 166 -3.22 11.75 -1.90
CA PRO A 166 -2.56 12.98 -2.30
C PRO A 166 -3.50 13.98 -2.97
N THR A 167 -4.68 13.56 -3.43
CA THR A 167 -5.57 14.38 -4.23
C THR A 167 -6.56 15.19 -3.37
N GLU A 168 -7.15 16.24 -3.94
CA GLU A 168 -8.06 17.12 -3.21
C GLU A 168 -9.47 16.54 -3.07
N GLU A 169 -9.82 15.53 -3.86
CA GLU A 169 -11.16 14.94 -3.90
C GLU A 169 -11.58 14.37 -2.54
N MET A 170 -10.64 13.89 -1.71
CA MET A 170 -10.98 13.39 -0.37
C MET A 170 -11.55 14.48 0.53
N ILE A 171 -11.00 15.69 0.44
CA ILE A 171 -11.47 16.86 1.17
C ILE A 171 -12.77 17.38 0.55
N LEU A 172 -12.84 17.45 -0.78
CA LEU A 172 -14.05 17.93 -1.47
C LEU A 172 -15.27 17.04 -1.23
N ILE A 173 -15.08 15.71 -1.19
CA ILE A 173 -16.14 14.76 -0.85
C ILE A 173 -16.56 14.95 0.61
N SER A 174 -15.61 15.15 1.52
CA SER A 174 -15.93 15.33 2.94
C SER A 174 -16.73 16.60 3.22
N PHE A 175 -16.56 17.64 2.40
CA PHE A 175 -17.38 18.87 2.44
C PHE A 175 -18.75 18.73 1.77
N GLN A 176 -18.89 17.84 0.79
CA GLN A 176 -20.19 17.56 0.15
C GLN A 176 -21.09 16.69 1.03
N MET A 177 -20.48 15.89 1.91
CA MET A 177 -21.19 14.94 2.75
C MET A 177 -21.74 15.59 4.03
N ASP A 178 -22.98 15.26 4.36
CA ASP A 178 -23.52 15.55 5.69
C ASP A 178 -23.11 14.49 6.73
N LEU A 179 -23.45 14.74 8.00
CA LEU A 179 -23.10 13.82 9.09
C LEU A 179 -23.67 12.41 8.89
N LEU A 180 -24.89 12.29 8.35
CA LEU A 180 -25.53 10.99 8.15
C LEU A 180 -24.81 10.21 7.04
N GLN A 181 -24.47 10.87 5.94
CA GLN A 181 -23.71 10.28 4.84
C GLN A 181 -22.33 9.81 5.30
N THR A 182 -21.64 10.59 6.14
CA THR A 182 -20.35 10.20 6.73
C THR A 182 -20.48 8.97 7.62
N LEU A 183 -21.51 8.90 8.47
CA LEU A 183 -21.78 7.73 9.30
C LEU A 183 -22.13 6.50 8.46
N VAL A 184 -22.94 6.67 7.42
CA VAL A 184 -23.31 5.61 6.47
C VAL A 184 -22.07 5.09 5.73
N LEU A 185 -21.17 5.96 5.28
CA LEU A 185 -19.94 5.55 4.61
C LEU A 185 -19.03 4.76 5.55
N GLY A 186 -18.89 5.18 6.80
CA GLY A 186 -18.15 4.43 7.82
C GLY A 186 -18.76 3.05 8.09
N ALA A 187 -20.08 2.97 8.25
CA ALA A 187 -20.79 1.71 8.43
C ALA A 187 -20.66 0.79 7.21
N LEU A 188 -20.76 1.34 6.00
CA LEU A 188 -20.57 0.61 4.75
C LEU A 188 -19.14 0.06 4.62
N SER A 189 -18.14 0.85 5.01
CA SER A 189 -16.73 0.43 5.02
C SER A 189 -16.53 -0.79 5.92
N ILE A 190 -17.08 -0.77 7.13
CA ILE A 190 -17.03 -1.90 8.08
C ILE A 190 -17.78 -3.11 7.51
N ALA A 191 -18.98 -2.90 6.95
CA ALA A 191 -19.80 -3.97 6.42
C ALA A 191 -19.12 -4.69 5.24
N LEU A 192 -18.52 -3.93 4.31
CA LEU A 192 -17.78 -4.49 3.18
C LEU A 192 -16.51 -5.21 3.61
N LEU A 193 -15.75 -4.62 4.53
CA LEU A 193 -14.57 -5.27 5.10
C LEU A 193 -14.96 -6.59 5.78
N HIS A 194 -16.02 -6.59 6.58
CA HIS A 194 -16.54 -7.81 7.21
C HIS A 194 -17.01 -8.84 6.18
N LEU A 195 -17.71 -8.39 5.13
CA LEU A 195 -18.22 -9.26 4.07
C LEU A 195 -17.06 -9.96 3.35
N VAL A 196 -16.01 -9.25 2.98
CA VAL A 196 -14.83 -9.82 2.32
C VAL A 196 -14.10 -10.77 3.26
N VAL A 197 -13.85 -10.36 4.51
CA VAL A 197 -13.21 -11.18 5.54
C VAL A 197 -13.97 -12.50 5.75
N PHE A 198 -15.28 -12.44 5.88
CA PHE A 198 -16.11 -13.60 6.22
C PHE A 198 -16.53 -14.46 5.02
N SER A 199 -16.82 -13.84 3.87
CA SER A 199 -17.40 -14.53 2.70
C SER A 199 -16.37 -14.95 1.66
N LEU A 200 -15.26 -14.20 1.55
CA LEU A 200 -14.20 -14.46 0.58
C LEU A 200 -12.91 -14.98 1.26
N GLY A 201 -12.81 -14.89 2.59
CA GLY A 201 -11.75 -15.47 3.40
C GLY A 201 -11.85 -17.00 3.48
N PHE A 202 -11.28 -17.65 2.47
CA PHE A 202 -10.76 -19.02 2.44
C PHE A 202 -11.43 -20.10 3.32
N ALA A 203 -11.99 -21.09 2.64
CA ALA A 203 -12.34 -22.40 3.16
C ALA A 203 -11.12 -23.08 3.82
N GLY A 204 -10.99 -22.98 5.15
CA GLY A 204 -9.96 -23.73 5.85
C GLY A 204 -9.88 -23.53 7.36
N GLN A 205 -10.04 -22.30 7.87
CA GLN A 205 -9.84 -22.04 9.31
C GLN A 205 -10.95 -21.22 9.98
N GLU A 206 -11.62 -20.30 9.28
CA GLU A 206 -12.66 -19.45 9.89
C GLU A 206 -14.04 -20.13 10.00
N ALA A 207 -14.25 -21.29 9.36
CA ALA A 207 -15.48 -22.07 9.55
C ALA A 207 -15.73 -22.49 11.01
N ASN A 208 -14.69 -22.45 11.86
CA ASN A 208 -14.77 -22.82 13.28
C ASN A 208 -14.84 -21.63 14.25
N GLU A 209 -14.59 -20.38 13.84
CA GLU A 209 -14.47 -19.25 14.78
C GLU A 209 -15.75 -18.43 14.97
N GLY A 210 -16.71 -18.53 14.07
CA GLY A 210 -18.00 -17.85 14.20
C GLY A 210 -17.93 -16.34 13.91
N GLN A 211 -19.03 -15.80 13.39
CA GLN A 211 -19.12 -14.43 12.86
C GLN A 211 -18.66 -13.33 13.84
N LEU A 212 -18.92 -13.52 15.14
CA LEU A 212 -18.54 -12.58 16.19
C LEU A 212 -17.03 -12.51 16.44
N ARG A 213 -16.31 -13.63 16.34
CA ARG A 213 -14.84 -13.63 16.51
C ARG A 213 -14.17 -13.00 15.30
N ALA A 214 -14.61 -13.34 14.08
CA ALA A 214 -14.11 -12.71 12.86
C ALA A 214 -14.33 -11.18 12.86
N LEU A 215 -15.49 -10.73 13.37
CA LEU A 215 -15.77 -9.31 13.58
C LEU A 215 -14.77 -8.68 14.55
N ALA A 216 -14.55 -9.29 15.72
CA ALA A 216 -13.71 -8.76 16.78
C ALA A 216 -12.20 -8.80 16.47
N HIS A 217 -11.72 -9.86 15.83
CA HIS A 217 -10.28 -10.06 15.58
C HIS A 217 -9.80 -9.49 14.25
N PHE A 218 -10.65 -9.45 13.23
CA PHE A 218 -10.22 -9.02 11.90
C PHE A 218 -10.95 -7.78 11.42
N THR A 219 -12.27 -7.69 11.63
CA THR A 219 -13.03 -6.57 11.05
C THR A 219 -12.76 -5.26 11.79
N VAL A 220 -12.93 -5.26 13.11
CA VAL A 220 -12.73 -4.05 13.92
C VAL A 220 -11.28 -3.59 13.88
N PRO A 221 -10.27 -4.46 14.10
CA PRO A 221 -8.87 -4.07 13.97
C PRO A 221 -8.51 -3.65 12.54
N GLY A 222 -9.02 -4.34 11.53
CA GLY A 222 -8.82 -4.00 10.13
C GLY A 222 -9.33 -2.61 9.76
N TYR A 223 -10.52 -2.25 10.21
CA TYR A 223 -11.06 -0.90 9.98
C TYR A 223 -10.32 0.16 10.79
N ALA A 224 -9.92 -0.15 12.02
CA ALA A 224 -9.08 0.76 12.81
C ALA A 224 -7.73 1.03 12.13
N ILE A 225 -7.10 -0.01 11.58
CA ILE A 225 -5.88 0.10 10.75
C ILE A 225 -6.16 0.97 9.53
N ALA A 226 -7.26 0.74 8.81
CA ALA A 226 -7.60 1.55 7.64
C ALA A 226 -7.75 3.04 7.98
N LEU A 227 -8.38 3.39 9.11
CA LEU A 227 -8.50 4.77 9.57
C LEU A 227 -7.15 5.36 10.01
N LEU A 228 -6.33 4.61 10.75
CA LEU A 228 -5.00 5.06 11.17
C LEU A 228 -4.08 5.31 9.98
N VAL A 229 -4.10 4.40 9.01
CA VAL A 229 -3.40 4.55 7.72
C VAL A 229 -3.93 5.78 6.98
N SER A 230 -5.24 5.94 6.88
CA SER A 230 -5.83 7.09 6.20
C SER A 230 -5.40 8.41 6.84
N LEU A 231 -5.45 8.50 8.17
CA LEU A 231 -5.00 9.67 8.91
C LEU A 231 -3.50 9.94 8.69
N TYR A 232 -2.67 8.91 8.78
CA TYR A 232 -1.23 9.01 8.54
C TYR A 232 -0.93 9.54 7.14
N VAL A 233 -1.59 9.01 6.11
CA VAL A 233 -1.35 9.40 4.73
C VAL A 233 -1.86 10.82 4.47
N LEU A 234 -3.04 11.19 4.96
CA LEU A 234 -3.56 12.56 4.87
C LEU A 234 -2.63 13.56 5.54
N TRP A 235 -2.13 13.24 6.74
CA TRP A 235 -1.16 14.07 7.45
C TRP A 235 0.16 14.19 6.68
N THR A 236 0.65 13.06 6.14
CA THR A 236 1.90 13.01 5.36
C THR A 236 1.84 13.96 4.16
N PHE A 237 0.73 13.99 3.44
CA PHE A 237 0.54 14.87 2.28
C PHE A 237 -0.04 16.25 2.61
N GLY A 238 -0.12 16.62 3.90
CA GLY A 238 -0.61 17.93 4.33
C GLY A 238 -2.10 18.18 4.10
N ARG A 239 -2.87 17.14 3.78
CA ARG A 239 -4.32 17.22 3.59
C ARG A 239 -5.10 17.39 4.90
N THR A 240 -4.40 17.43 6.04
CA THR A 240 -4.96 17.80 7.37
C THR A 240 -4.62 19.24 7.78
N ASP A 241 -3.76 19.94 7.06
CA ASP A 241 -3.24 21.23 7.47
C ASP A 241 -4.33 22.32 7.37
N GLY A 242 -4.53 23.08 8.45
CA GLY A 242 -5.55 24.14 8.51
C GLY A 242 -6.99 23.65 8.66
N LEU A 243 -7.23 22.33 8.69
CA LEU A 243 -8.56 21.76 8.92
C LEU A 243 -8.90 21.68 10.41
N SER A 244 -10.19 21.84 10.72
CA SER A 244 -10.75 21.57 12.04
C SER A 244 -10.78 20.06 12.34
N PRO A 245 -10.82 19.66 13.63
CA PRO A 245 -10.88 18.24 13.99
C PRO A 245 -12.05 17.48 13.36
N HIS A 246 -13.20 18.14 13.17
CA HIS A 246 -14.35 17.55 12.51
C HIS A 246 -14.08 17.25 11.03
N GLU A 247 -13.48 18.19 10.30
CA GLU A 247 -13.14 18.03 8.88
C GLU A 247 -12.08 16.95 8.68
N ILE A 248 -11.10 16.85 9.59
CA ILE A 248 -10.11 15.77 9.59
C ILE A 248 -10.80 14.42 9.75
N VAL A 249 -11.73 14.27 10.70
CA VAL A 249 -12.46 13.01 10.90
C VAL A 249 -13.31 12.66 9.68
N SER A 250 -14.02 13.62 9.10
CA SER A 250 -14.84 13.39 7.89
C SER A 250 -13.96 12.93 6.71
N THR A 251 -12.86 13.64 6.44
CA THR A 251 -11.91 13.29 5.37
C THR A 251 -11.23 11.94 5.61
N MET A 252 -10.88 11.65 6.87
CA MET A 252 -10.33 10.36 7.27
C MET A 252 -11.33 9.21 7.03
N ILE A 253 -12.63 9.42 7.25
CA ILE A 253 -13.67 8.41 6.96
C ILE A 253 -13.84 8.22 5.45
N VAL A 254 -13.80 9.30 4.67
CA VAL A 254 -13.86 9.24 3.20
C VAL A 254 -12.71 8.40 2.64
N LEU A 255 -11.47 8.67 3.06
CA LEU A 255 -10.30 7.87 2.65
C LEU A 255 -10.28 6.48 3.31
N GLY A 256 -10.90 6.35 4.49
CA GLY A 256 -11.07 5.11 5.22
C GLY A 256 -11.86 4.06 4.45
N PHE A 257 -12.80 4.48 3.60
CA PHE A 257 -13.57 3.58 2.73
C PHE A 257 -12.70 2.77 1.75
N PRO A 258 -11.95 3.41 0.82
CA PRO A 258 -11.08 2.66 -0.08
C PRO A 258 -9.92 1.98 0.67
N ALA A 259 -9.40 2.56 1.76
CA ALA A 259 -8.40 1.92 2.61
C ALA A 259 -8.91 0.61 3.25
N ALA A 260 -10.17 0.58 3.71
CA ALA A 260 -10.79 -0.62 4.28
C ALA A 260 -10.94 -1.74 3.24
N LEU A 261 -11.27 -1.39 1.98
CA LEU A 261 -11.27 -2.35 0.88
C LEU A 261 -9.87 -2.92 0.63
N GLY A 262 -8.85 -2.06 0.64
CA GLY A 262 -7.45 -2.48 0.53
C GLY A 262 -7.03 -3.45 1.63
N ALA A 263 -7.37 -3.14 2.88
CA ALA A 263 -7.12 -4.02 4.02
C ALA A 263 -7.78 -5.39 3.86
N ALA A 264 -9.03 -5.40 3.39
CA ALA A 264 -9.79 -6.64 3.20
C ALA A 264 -9.21 -7.50 2.07
N LEU A 265 -8.86 -6.88 0.93
CA LEU A 265 -8.33 -7.58 -0.24
C LEU A 265 -6.92 -8.12 -0.02
N ALA A 266 -6.09 -7.47 0.80
CA ALA A 266 -4.76 -7.99 1.13
C ALA A 266 -4.82 -9.36 1.81
N ARG A 267 -5.90 -9.68 2.52
CA ARG A 267 -6.12 -11.03 3.07
C ARG A 267 -6.47 -12.07 2.01
N LEU A 268 -6.98 -11.69 0.83
CA LEU A 268 -7.30 -12.63 -0.25
C LEU A 268 -6.07 -13.09 -1.02
N VAL A 269 -4.95 -12.38 -0.88
CA VAL A 269 -3.69 -12.65 -1.57
C VAL A 269 -2.84 -13.67 -0.80
N VAL A 270 -3.16 -13.92 0.47
CA VAL A 270 -2.36 -14.70 1.42
C VAL A 270 -2.97 -16.07 1.66
#